data_AF-A0A5P9GVW1-F1
#
_entry.id   AF-A0A5P9GVW1-F1
#
_cell.length_a   1.000
_cell.length_b   1.000
_cell.length_c   1.000
_cell.angle_alpha   90.00
_cell.angle_beta   90.00
_cell.angle_gamma   90.00
#
_symmetry.space_group_name_H-M   'P 1'
#
loop_
_entity.id
_entity.type
_entity.pdbx_description
1 polymer ?
#
loop_
_entity_poly.entity_id
_entity_poly.type
_entity_poly.pdbx_seq_one_letter_code
_entity_poly.pdbx_strand_id
1 'polypeptide(L)'
;MNTAIEHKDPLRYRAYYWLLNLSFVFALIGFAEFLTRFVIEKQGFGLEGSANSIAALIVAVFGYFLPFFLMIARFMRDDYMEGLWKRTVVVLAYSVAVWPFVSFIVAWSAELGLPHDSAAYAVWRKYYVPFISEGQRGDVIASTVWQTYMWLFVFIFQFLRWRDTRG
;
A
#
# COMPACT_ATOMS: atom_id res chain seq x y z
N MET A 1 -2.38 46.18 9.79
CA MET A 1 -2.70 45.15 8.78
C MET A 1 -3.18 43.93 9.55
N ASN A 2 -4.49 43.78 9.70
CA ASN A 2 -5.09 42.70 10.50
C ASN A 2 -4.95 41.38 9.75
N THR A 3 -4.00 40.54 10.15
CA THR A 3 -4.00 39.13 9.79
C THR A 3 -5.15 38.48 10.54
N ALA A 4 -6.32 38.38 9.88
CA ALA A 4 -7.40 37.52 10.35
C ALA A 4 -6.80 36.13 10.53
N ILE A 5 -6.74 35.66 11.78
CA ILE A 5 -6.38 34.28 12.10
C ILE A 5 -7.54 33.45 11.58
N GLU A 6 -7.39 32.92 10.37
CA GLU A 6 -8.35 32.02 9.74
C GLU A 6 -8.51 30.82 10.68
N HIS A 7 -9.67 30.73 11.35
CA HIS A 7 -10.01 29.60 12.19
C HIS A 7 -10.12 28.36 11.30
N LYS A 8 -8.98 27.69 11.12
CA LYS A 8 -8.83 26.41 10.44
C LYS A 8 -9.89 25.44 10.98
N ASP A 9 -10.80 25.04 10.11
CA ASP A 9 -12.01 24.29 10.42
C ASP A 9 -11.69 22.89 11.02
N PRO A 10 -11.87 22.68 12.33
CA PRO A 10 -11.30 21.54 13.05
C PRO A 10 -11.84 20.18 12.57
N LEU A 11 -13.04 20.18 11.96
CA LEU A 11 -13.67 18.97 11.44
C LEU A 11 -12.96 18.44 10.19
N ARG A 12 -12.45 19.32 9.31
CA ARG A 12 -11.78 18.92 8.07
C ARG A 12 -10.47 18.18 8.35
N TYR A 13 -9.68 18.69 9.28
CA TYR A 13 -8.40 18.09 9.66
C TYR A 13 -8.59 16.77 10.40
N ARG A 14 -9.58 16.70 11.29
CA ARG A 14 -9.97 15.43 11.93
C ARG A 14 -10.39 14.41 10.88
N ALA A 15 -11.19 14.78 9.90
CA ALA A 15 -11.63 13.88 8.83
C ALA A 15 -10.44 13.28 8.06
N TYR A 16 -9.40 14.06 7.75
CA TYR A 16 -8.18 13.54 7.12
C TYR A 16 -7.56 12.40 7.90
N TYR A 17 -7.42 12.56 9.22
CA TYR A 17 -6.91 11.52 10.10
C TYR A 17 -7.78 10.27 10.15
N TRP A 18 -9.10 10.44 10.29
CA TRP A 18 -10.02 9.32 10.33
C TRP A 18 -9.97 8.52 9.03
N LEU A 19 -9.93 9.21 7.89
CA LEU A 19 -9.85 8.58 6.58
C LEU A 19 -8.51 7.87 6.36
N LEU A 20 -7.38 8.42 6.82
CA LEU A 20 -6.09 7.72 6.77
C LEU A 20 -6.01 6.53 7.73
N ASN A 21 -6.63 6.61 8.91
CA ASN A 21 -6.74 5.47 9.82
C ASN A 21 -7.58 4.35 9.19
N LEU A 22 -8.70 4.71 8.57
CA LEU A 22 -9.54 3.78 7.84
C LEU A 22 -8.77 3.13 6.69
N SER A 23 -8.03 3.94 5.91
CA SER A 23 -7.17 3.45 4.83
C SER A 23 -6.11 2.48 5.34
N PHE A 24 -5.54 2.74 6.53
CA PHE A 24 -4.56 1.86 7.16
C PHE A 24 -5.16 0.51 7.56
N VAL A 25 -6.36 0.49 8.13
CA VAL A 25 -7.05 -0.77 8.45
C VAL A 25 -7.28 -1.59 7.18
N PHE A 26 -7.77 -0.98 6.10
CA PHE A 26 -8.00 -1.69 4.84
C PHE A 26 -6.71 -2.09 4.13
N ALA A 27 -5.63 -1.31 4.27
CA ALA A 27 -4.30 -1.70 3.81
C ALA A 27 -3.78 -2.93 4.56
N LEU A 28 -3.99 -3.01 5.88
CA LEU A 28 -3.67 -4.20 6.67
C LEU A 28 -4.50 -5.42 6.26
N ILE A 29 -5.81 -5.24 6.01
CA ILE A 29 -6.68 -6.33 5.53
C ILE A 29 -6.20 -6.83 4.16
N GLY A 30 -5.94 -5.92 3.22
CA GLY A 30 -5.44 -6.29 1.89
C GLY A 30 -4.07 -6.95 1.95
N PHE A 31 -3.18 -6.46 2.82
CA PHE A 31 -1.87 -7.07 3.04
C PHE A 31 -1.99 -8.46 3.66
N ALA A 32 -2.87 -8.65 4.64
CA ALA A 32 -3.16 -9.97 5.21
C ALA A 32 -3.78 -10.91 4.18
N GLU A 33 -4.64 -10.41 3.28
CA GLU A 33 -5.18 -11.19 2.17
C GLU A 33 -4.07 -11.63 1.21
N PHE A 34 -3.14 -10.73 0.89
CA PHE A 34 -1.97 -11.04 0.08
C PHE A 34 -1.10 -12.13 0.73
N LEU A 35 -0.84 -12.02 2.05
CA LEU A 35 -0.08 -13.03 2.79
C LEU A 35 -0.81 -14.38 2.88
N THR A 36 -2.12 -14.40 3.12
CA THR A 36 -2.89 -15.64 3.18
C THR A 36 -2.95 -16.35 1.83
N ARG A 37 -3.04 -15.59 0.72
CA ARG A 37 -2.89 -16.14 -0.63
C ARG A 37 -1.50 -16.75 -0.83
N PHE A 38 -0.46 -16.12 -0.28
CA PHE A 38 0.92 -16.61 -0.36
C PHE A 38 1.16 -17.89 0.44
N VAL A 39 0.56 -18.02 1.63
CA VAL A 39 0.82 -19.14 2.54
C VAL A 39 -0.15 -20.31 2.35
N ILE A 40 -1.43 -20.03 2.10
CA ILE A 40 -2.52 -21.03 2.14
C ILE A 40 -3.17 -21.24 0.76
N GLU A 41 -2.77 -20.46 -0.25
CA GLU A 41 -3.32 -20.47 -1.62
C GLU A 41 -4.85 -20.25 -1.70
N LYS A 42 -5.48 -19.79 -0.61
CA LYS A 42 -6.90 -19.44 -0.58
C LYS A 42 -7.10 -17.96 -0.85
N GLN A 43 -8.10 -17.64 -1.69
CA GLN A 43 -8.50 -16.26 -1.98
C GLN A 43 -9.65 -15.82 -1.05
N GLY A 44 -9.78 -14.50 -0.86
CA GLY A 44 -10.98 -13.90 -0.26
C GLY A 44 -11.26 -14.24 1.20
N PHE A 45 -10.25 -14.67 1.98
CA PHE A 45 -10.46 -15.21 3.33
C PHE A 45 -11.52 -16.32 3.42
N GLY A 46 -11.72 -17.08 2.34
CA GLY A 46 -12.77 -18.11 2.26
C GLY A 46 -14.17 -17.59 1.93
N LEU A 47 -14.32 -16.33 1.56
CA LEU A 47 -15.53 -15.80 0.94
C LEU A 47 -15.61 -16.25 -0.52
N GLU A 48 -16.82 -16.57 -0.98
CA GLU A 48 -17.08 -17.00 -2.36
C GLU A 48 -18.15 -16.12 -3.02
N GLY A 49 -18.19 -16.16 -4.36
CA GLY A 49 -19.20 -15.48 -5.16
C GLY A 49 -19.24 -13.96 -4.97
N SER A 50 -20.45 -13.40 -4.88
CA SER A 50 -20.67 -11.95 -4.78
C SER A 50 -20.10 -11.35 -3.49
N ALA A 51 -20.07 -12.11 -2.39
CA ALA A 51 -19.53 -11.63 -1.12
C ALA A 51 -18.03 -11.30 -1.22
N ASN A 52 -17.26 -12.17 -1.90
CA ASN A 52 -15.84 -11.92 -2.16
C ASN A 52 -15.64 -10.67 -3.03
N SER A 53 -16.43 -10.51 -4.09
CA SER A 53 -16.34 -9.33 -4.97
C SER A 53 -16.65 -8.02 -4.25
N ILE A 54 -17.64 -8.02 -3.35
CA ILE A 54 -17.98 -6.85 -2.53
C ILE A 54 -16.84 -6.55 -1.55
N ALA A 55 -16.32 -7.56 -0.85
CA ALA A 55 -15.20 -7.39 0.06
C ALA A 55 -13.96 -6.83 -0.66
N ALA A 56 -13.61 -7.39 -1.82
CA ALA A 56 -12.51 -6.93 -2.66
C ALA A 56 -12.72 -5.49 -3.13
N LEU A 57 -13.95 -5.11 -3.51
CA LEU A 57 -14.28 -3.74 -3.89
C LEU A 57 -14.11 -2.76 -2.73
N ILE A 58 -14.57 -3.13 -1.53
CA ILE A 58 -14.41 -2.31 -0.32
C ILE A 58 -12.92 -2.11 -0.02
N VAL A 59 -12.13 -3.20 -0.01
CA VAL A 59 -10.67 -3.13 0.17
C VAL A 59 -10.05 -2.26 -0.92
N ALA A 60 -10.53 -2.33 -2.16
CA ALA A 60 -9.99 -1.53 -3.23
C ALA A 60 -10.25 -0.02 -3.05
N VAL A 61 -11.49 0.33 -2.69
CA VAL A 61 -11.89 1.72 -2.45
C VAL A 61 -11.13 2.31 -1.27
N PHE A 62 -11.13 1.64 -0.11
CA PHE A 62 -10.54 2.20 1.09
C PHE A 62 -9.02 1.99 1.18
N GLY A 63 -8.48 0.93 0.58
CA GLY A 63 -7.06 0.59 0.61
C GLY A 63 -6.23 1.23 -0.50
N TYR A 64 -6.83 1.59 -1.64
CA TYR A 64 -6.09 2.13 -2.80
C TYR A 64 -6.61 3.49 -3.29
N PHE A 65 -7.92 3.61 -3.53
CA PHE A 65 -8.48 4.85 -4.09
C PHE A 65 -8.55 5.98 -3.07
N LEU A 66 -8.96 5.68 -1.84
CA LEU A 66 -9.01 6.65 -0.76
C LEU A 66 -7.62 7.23 -0.43
N PRO A 67 -6.56 6.42 -0.20
CA PRO A 67 -5.23 6.97 0.04
C PRO A 67 -4.68 7.76 -1.14
N PHE A 68 -4.97 7.37 -2.39
CA PHE A 68 -4.63 8.19 -3.56
C PHE A 68 -5.27 9.58 -3.46
N PHE A 69 -6.58 9.63 -3.21
CA PHE A 69 -7.30 10.89 -3.03
C PHE A 69 -6.70 11.72 -1.88
N LEU A 70 -6.42 11.11 -0.74
CA LEU A 70 -5.83 11.78 0.43
C LEU A 70 -4.39 12.26 0.20
N MET A 71 -3.64 11.57 -0.68
CA MET A 71 -2.30 11.99 -1.08
C MET A 71 -2.35 13.31 -1.86
N ILE A 72 -3.35 13.49 -2.73
CA ILE A 72 -3.51 14.71 -3.55
C ILE A 72 -4.39 15.79 -2.90
N ALA A 73 -5.22 15.44 -1.92
CA ALA A 73 -6.16 16.36 -1.25
C ALA A 73 -5.47 17.31 -0.27
N ARG A 74 -4.65 18.24 -0.80
CA ARG A 74 -3.94 19.27 -0.02
C ARG A 74 -4.88 20.10 0.87
N PHE A 75 -6.10 20.37 0.40
CA PHE A 75 -7.07 21.17 1.14
C PHE A 75 -7.56 20.53 2.46
N MET A 76 -7.30 19.23 2.68
CA MET A 76 -7.67 18.55 3.93
C MET A 76 -6.55 18.55 4.97
N ARG A 77 -5.35 19.02 4.62
CA ARG A 77 -4.14 18.96 5.45
C ARG A 77 -3.91 20.28 6.18
N ASP A 78 -3.63 20.23 7.48
CA ASP A 78 -3.09 21.36 8.24
C ASP A 78 -1.56 21.43 8.07
N ASP A 79 -0.90 22.37 8.76
CA ASP A 79 0.55 22.57 8.59
C ASP A 79 1.35 21.36 9.10
N TYR A 80 0.86 20.70 10.16
CA TYR A 80 1.45 19.48 10.68
C TYR A 80 1.30 18.32 9.69
N MET A 81 0.10 18.08 9.16
CA MET A 81 -0.17 17.07 8.14
C MET A 81 0.63 17.32 6.88
N GLU A 82 0.77 18.57 6.45
CA GLU A 82 1.57 18.94 5.29
C GLU A 82 3.03 18.56 5.51
N GLY A 83 3.58 18.85 6.69
CA GLY A 83 4.95 18.45 7.06
C GLY A 83 5.13 16.93 7.14
N LEU A 84 4.16 16.20 7.69
CA LEU A 84 4.17 14.74 7.75
C LEU A 84 4.05 14.11 6.37
N TRP A 85 3.18 14.64 5.52
CA TRP A 85 3.00 14.20 4.13
C TRP A 85 4.29 14.39 3.33
N LYS A 86 4.95 15.56 3.42
CA LYS A 86 6.22 15.80 2.73
C LYS A 86 7.29 14.77 3.10
N ARG A 87 7.45 14.51 4.41
CA ARG A 87 8.38 13.47 4.89
C ARG A 87 8.00 12.08 4.40
N THR A 88 6.70 11.77 4.39
CA THR A 88 6.18 10.50 3.85
C THR A 88 6.55 10.33 2.38
N VAL A 89 6.33 11.36 1.55
CA VAL A 89 6.65 11.32 0.11
C VAL A 89 8.15 11.15 -0.13
N VAL A 90 9.00 11.80 0.66
CA VAL A 90 10.46 11.61 0.57
C VAL A 90 10.86 10.17 0.85
N VAL A 91 10.36 9.58 1.94
CA VAL A 91 10.64 8.17 2.27
C VAL A 91 10.08 7.24 1.21
N LEU A 92 8.87 7.51 0.71
CA LEU A 92 8.25 6.74 -0.36
C LEU A 92 9.06 6.79 -1.65
N ALA A 93 9.61 7.94 -2.03
CA ALA A 93 10.48 8.08 -3.18
C ALA A 93 11.74 7.22 -3.04
N TYR A 94 12.36 7.21 -1.86
CA TYR A 94 13.49 6.30 -1.58
C TYR A 94 13.07 4.83 -1.65
N SER A 95 11.91 4.46 -1.08
CA SER A 95 11.40 3.10 -1.16
C SER A 95 11.20 2.64 -2.61
N VAL A 96 10.59 3.48 -3.45
CA VAL A 96 10.37 3.19 -4.87
C VAL A 96 11.67 3.13 -5.65
N ALA A 97 12.65 3.99 -5.34
CA ALA A 97 13.96 3.96 -5.99
C ALA A 97 14.76 2.69 -5.65
N VAL A 98 14.64 2.20 -4.41
CA VAL A 98 15.34 1.01 -3.93
C VAL A 98 14.62 -0.29 -4.34
N TRP A 99 13.31 -0.25 -4.54
CA TRP A 99 12.49 -1.44 -4.80
C TRP A 99 12.94 -2.33 -5.97
N PRO A 100 13.32 -1.79 -7.15
CA PRO A 100 13.81 -2.61 -8.26
C PRO A 100 15.06 -3.40 -7.89
N PHE A 101 15.99 -2.79 -7.15
CA PHE A 101 17.22 -3.45 -6.70
C PHE A 101 16.91 -4.56 -5.70
N VAL A 102 16.02 -4.31 -4.74
CA VAL A 102 15.60 -5.33 -3.76
C VAL A 102 14.92 -6.49 -4.48
N SER A 103 14.01 -6.21 -5.41
CA SER A 103 13.31 -7.24 -6.18
C SER A 103 14.28 -8.06 -7.04
N PHE A 104 15.26 -7.41 -7.66
CA PHE A 104 16.31 -8.08 -8.42
C PHE A 104 17.17 -8.99 -7.54
N ILE A 105 17.64 -8.49 -6.40
CA ILE A 105 18.44 -9.27 -5.45
C ILE A 105 17.64 -10.47 -4.93
N VAL A 106 16.37 -10.28 -4.57
CA VAL A 106 15.49 -11.36 -4.09
C VAL A 106 15.24 -12.40 -5.19
N ALA A 107 14.93 -11.97 -6.41
CA ALA A 107 14.69 -12.87 -7.54
C ALA A 107 15.95 -13.69 -7.87
N TRP A 108 17.10 -13.03 -7.96
CA TRP A 108 18.37 -13.71 -8.22
C TRP A 108 18.72 -14.69 -7.10
N SER A 109 18.59 -14.26 -5.84
CA SER A 109 18.89 -15.12 -4.68
C SER A 109 17.98 -16.35 -4.63
N ALA A 110 16.71 -16.21 -5.01
CA ALA A 110 15.79 -17.34 -5.09
C ALA A 110 16.16 -18.31 -6.22
N GLU A 111 16.51 -17.79 -7.40
CA GLU A 111 16.91 -18.60 -8.56
C GLU A 111 18.20 -19.40 -8.29
N LEU A 112 19.20 -18.80 -7.65
CA LEU A 112 20.45 -19.50 -7.31
C LEU A 112 20.37 -20.33 -6.03
N GLY A 113 19.56 -19.92 -5.06
CA GLY A 113 19.58 -20.46 -3.71
C GLY A 113 18.55 -21.55 -3.42
N LEU A 114 17.46 -21.62 -4.20
CA LEU A 114 16.40 -22.61 -3.99
C LEU A 114 16.58 -23.84 -4.91
N PRO A 115 16.46 -25.06 -4.38
CA PRO A 115 16.38 -26.26 -5.21
C PRO A 115 15.17 -26.18 -6.14
N HIS A 116 15.36 -26.41 -7.44
CA HIS A 116 14.32 -26.18 -8.45
C HIS A 116 13.13 -27.14 -8.35
N ASP A 117 13.33 -28.28 -7.69
CA ASP A 117 12.33 -29.28 -7.35
C ASP A 117 11.61 -29.00 -6.01
N SER A 118 12.02 -27.96 -5.27
CA SER A 118 11.42 -27.63 -3.97
C SER A 118 10.07 -26.92 -4.10
N ALA A 119 9.20 -27.16 -3.12
CA ALA A 119 7.92 -26.45 -2.99
C ALA A 119 8.14 -24.92 -2.87
N ALA A 120 9.21 -24.49 -2.21
CA ALA A 120 9.55 -23.08 -2.06
C ALA A 120 9.87 -22.41 -3.42
N TYR A 121 10.62 -23.10 -4.29
CA TYR A 121 10.90 -22.62 -5.64
C TYR A 121 9.62 -22.54 -6.49
N ALA A 122 8.74 -23.54 -6.39
CA ALA A 122 7.45 -23.54 -7.08
C ALA A 122 6.56 -22.35 -6.67
N VAL A 123 6.48 -22.05 -5.37
CA VAL A 123 5.74 -20.89 -4.84
C VAL A 123 6.36 -19.59 -5.34
N TRP A 124 7.67 -19.40 -5.19
CA TRP A 124 8.35 -18.20 -5.69
C TRP A 124 8.10 -17.98 -7.18
N ARG A 125 8.26 -19.04 -8.00
CA ARG A 125 8.09 -18.99 -9.45
C ARG A 125 6.66 -18.61 -9.85
N LYS A 126 5.64 -19.10 -9.12
CA LYS A 126 4.22 -18.74 -9.33
C LYS A 126 3.98 -17.23 -9.18
N TYR A 127 4.72 -16.55 -8.31
CA TYR A 127 4.62 -15.10 -8.13
C TYR A 127 5.54 -14.31 -9.05
N TYR A 128 6.74 -14.82 -9.34
CA TYR A 128 7.72 -14.11 -10.15
C TYR A 128 7.41 -14.15 -11.66
N VAL A 129 6.99 -15.31 -12.18
CA VAL A 129 6.72 -15.50 -13.61
C VAL A 129 5.71 -14.49 -14.18
N PRO A 130 4.60 -14.16 -13.49
CA PRO A 130 3.67 -13.11 -13.95
C PRO A 130 4.29 -11.73 -14.20
N PHE A 131 5.49 -11.43 -13.68
CA PHE A 131 6.17 -10.16 -13.93
C PHE A 131 7.13 -10.20 -15.12
N ILE A 132 7.49 -11.39 -15.60
CA ILE A 132 8.50 -11.57 -16.66
C ILE A 132 8.01 -12.34 -17.88
N SER A 133 6.89 -13.06 -17.78
CA SER A 133 6.36 -13.86 -18.90
C SER A 133 5.76 -12.97 -19.98
N GLU A 134 6.11 -13.25 -21.24
CA GLU A 134 5.52 -12.62 -22.41
C GLU A 134 3.99 -12.84 -22.45
N GLY A 135 3.23 -11.78 -22.76
CA GLY A 135 1.76 -11.86 -22.88
C GLY A 135 0.98 -11.62 -21.59
N GLN A 136 1.64 -11.25 -20.47
CA GLN A 136 0.93 -10.82 -19.27
C GLN A 136 0.15 -9.55 -19.53
N ARG A 137 -1.07 -9.50 -18.99
CA ARG A 137 -1.93 -8.35 -19.17
C ARG A 137 -1.36 -7.20 -18.34
N GLY A 138 -0.92 -6.13 -18.99
CA GLY A 138 -0.24 -5.01 -18.33
C GLY A 138 -1.05 -4.37 -17.19
N ASP A 139 -2.37 -4.54 -17.18
CA ASP A 139 -3.27 -4.16 -16.08
C ASP A 139 -2.99 -4.90 -14.77
N VAL A 140 -2.56 -6.16 -14.79
CA VAL A 140 -2.23 -6.91 -13.57
C VAL A 140 -0.97 -6.36 -12.91
N ILE A 141 0.05 -6.07 -13.72
CA ILE A 141 1.31 -5.48 -13.24
C ILE A 141 1.04 -4.06 -12.74
N ALA A 142 0.34 -3.24 -13.53
CA ALA A 142 0.02 -1.86 -13.15
C ALA A 142 -0.82 -1.79 -11.86
N SER A 143 -1.85 -2.64 -11.74
CA SER A 143 -2.67 -2.69 -10.53
C SER A 143 -1.87 -3.14 -9.31
N THR A 144 -0.98 -4.14 -9.44
CA THR A 144 -0.14 -4.61 -8.33
C THR A 144 0.83 -3.53 -7.85
N VAL A 145 1.50 -2.85 -8.79
CA VAL A 145 2.42 -1.73 -8.47
C VAL A 145 1.65 -0.59 -7.80
N TRP A 146 0.47 -0.25 -8.31
CA TRP A 146 -0.38 0.78 -7.74
C TRP A 146 -0.81 0.46 -6.30
N GLN A 147 -1.30 -0.76 -6.07
CA GLN A 147 -1.72 -1.22 -4.75
C GLN A 147 -0.56 -1.17 -3.75
N THR A 148 0.60 -1.68 -4.15
CA THR A 148 1.82 -1.67 -3.33
C THR A 148 2.25 -0.24 -2.99
N TYR A 149 2.24 0.66 -3.96
CA TYR A 149 2.60 2.06 -3.76
C TYR A 149 1.65 2.74 -2.75
N MET A 150 0.34 2.51 -2.86
CA MET A 150 -0.65 3.07 -1.93
C MET A 150 -0.49 2.51 -0.52
N TRP A 151 -0.24 1.21 -0.38
CA TRP A 151 0.06 0.61 0.93
C TRP A 151 1.33 1.19 1.55
N LEU A 152 2.41 1.31 0.78
CA LEU A 152 3.66 1.92 1.27
C LEU A 152 3.42 3.35 1.75
N PHE A 153 2.71 4.17 0.97
CA PHE A 153 2.34 5.52 1.40
C PHE A 153 1.62 5.51 2.75
N VAL A 154 0.58 4.70 2.89
CA VAL A 154 -0.21 4.63 4.14
C VAL A 154 0.64 4.11 5.30
N PHE A 155 1.42 3.05 5.11
CA PHE A 155 2.27 2.48 6.17
C PHE A 155 3.36 3.45 6.62
N ILE A 156 4.06 4.09 5.69
CA ILE A 156 5.07 5.10 6.01
C ILE A 156 4.43 6.27 6.75
N PHE A 157 3.29 6.78 6.27
CA PHE A 157 2.58 7.90 6.90
C PHE A 157 2.23 7.57 8.35
N GLN A 158 1.64 6.40 8.57
CA GLN A 158 1.20 5.95 9.90
C GLN A 158 2.38 5.69 10.83
N PHE A 159 3.46 5.13 10.31
CA PHE A 159 4.70 4.93 11.06
C PHE A 159 5.32 6.26 11.50
N LEU A 160 5.47 7.22 10.57
CA LEU A 160 6.01 8.54 10.89
C LEU A 160 5.12 9.29 11.89
N ARG A 161 3.79 9.19 11.75
CA ARG A 161 2.85 9.77 12.72
C ARG A 161 3.05 9.18 14.11
N TRP A 162 3.09 7.85 14.20
CA TRP A 162 3.28 7.15 15.47
C TRP A 162 4.62 7.54 16.13
N ARG A 163 5.69 7.65 15.34
CA ARG A 163 7.00 8.09 15.82
C ARG A 163 6.94 9.51 16.38
N ASP A 164 6.30 10.42 15.66
CA ASP A 164 6.18 11.82 16.08
C ASP A 164 5.29 11.99 17.33
N THR A 165 4.34 11.08 17.60
CA THR A 165 3.57 11.11 18.86
C THR A 165 4.34 10.66 20.11
N ARG A 166 5.54 10.10 19.94
CA ARG A 166 6.37 9.56 21.05
C ARG A 166 7.57 10.43 21.39
N GLY A 167 7.96 11.35 20.51
CA GLY A 167 9.05 12.31 20.71
C GLY A 167 8.52 13.65 21.14
#